data_AF-A0A0M8WBA7-F1
#
_entry.id   AF-A0A0M8WBA7-F1
#
_cell.length_a   1.000
_cell.length_b   1.000
_cell.length_c   1.000
_cell.angle_alpha   90.00
_cell.angle_beta   90.00
_cell.angle_gamma   90.00
#
_symmetry.space_group_name_H-M   'P 1'
#
loop_
_entity.id
_entity.type
_entity.pdbx_description
1 polymer ?
#
loop_
_entity_poly.entity_id
_entity_poly.type
_entity_poly.pdbx_seq_one_letter_code
_entity_poly.pdbx_strand_id
1 'polypeptide(L)'
;MKAALLLVRVAAAVVGDERYREQWEADVIGARELGMSPVRVALGALVAVVVMPSKGAVVAGIGPLGMALQHARTPRGRVLAIAVVSALFVLGGLVMLFA
;
A
#
# COMPACT_ATOMS: atom_id res chain seq x y z
N MET A 1 1.90 -5.35 19.91
CA MET A 1 2.46 -3.97 19.88
C MET A 1 3.63 -3.80 18.93
N LYS A 2 4.77 -4.48 19.13
CA LYS A 2 5.95 -4.33 18.24
C LYS A 2 5.64 -4.52 16.76
N ALA A 3 4.87 -5.56 16.42
CA ALA A 3 4.43 -5.82 15.05
C ALA A 3 3.56 -4.70 14.46
N ALA A 4 2.62 -4.15 15.24
CA ALA A 4 1.73 -3.08 14.77
C ALA A 4 2.50 -1.78 14.47
N LEU A 5 3.46 -1.42 15.34
CA LEU A 5 4.34 -0.27 15.10
C LEU A 5 5.25 -0.48 13.88
N LEU A 6 5.75 -1.71 13.70
CA LEU A 6 6.59 -2.04 12.54
C LEU A 6 5.79 -1.93 11.23
N LEU A 7 4.55 -2.40 11.21
CA LEU A 7 3.64 -2.25 10.06
C LEU A 7 3.40 -0.78 9.72
N VAL A 8 3.14 0.06 10.73
CA VAL A 8 2.94 1.50 10.53
C VAL A 8 4.20 2.20 10.02
N ARG A 9 5.38 1.84 10.54
CA ARG A 9 6.66 2.40 10.06
C ARG A 9 6.92 2.06 8.61
N VAL A 10 6.66 0.82 8.21
CA VAL A 10 6.74 0.40 6.80
C VAL A 10 5.76 1.20 5.96
N ALA A 11 4.50 1.34 6.41
CA ALA A 11 3.50 2.13 5.71
C ALA A 11 3.95 3.59 5.53
N ALA A 12 4.45 4.23 6.59
CA ALA A 12 4.88 5.63 6.55
C ALA A 12 6.12 5.84 5.67
N ALA A 13 7.05 4.88 5.68
CA ALA A 13 8.20 4.89 4.78
C ALA A 13 7.80 4.84 3.30
N VAL A 14 6.71 4.13 2.96
CA VAL A 14 6.17 4.10 1.59
C VAL A 14 5.58 5.45 1.18
N VAL A 15 4.93 6.17 2.11
CA VAL A 15 4.44 7.54 1.85
C VAL A 15 5.60 8.54 1.73
N GLY A 16 6.70 8.30 2.43
CA GLY A 16 7.90 9.13 2.39
C GLY A 16 7.77 10.46 3.15
N ASP A 17 6.81 10.56 4.05
CA ASP A 17 6.56 11.74 4.87
C ASP A 17 6.47 11.35 6.36
N GLU A 18 7.42 11.88 7.12
CA GLU A 18 7.64 11.60 8.53
C GLU A 18 6.41 11.91 9.39
N ARG A 19 5.59 12.87 8.96
CA ARG A 19 4.36 13.24 9.67
C ARG A 19 3.37 12.07 9.78
N TYR A 20 3.27 11.24 8.74
CA TYR A 20 2.39 10.06 8.78
C TYR A 20 2.94 9.00 9.73
N ARG A 21 4.26 8.90 9.88
CA ARG A 21 4.85 8.00 10.87
C ARG A 21 4.43 8.38 12.29
N GLU A 22 4.58 9.65 12.64
CA GLU A 22 4.23 10.15 13.97
C GLU A 22 2.73 10.00 14.26
N GLN A 23 1.87 10.36 13.30
CA GLN A 23 0.42 10.24 13.46
C GLN A 23 -0.04 8.78 13.61
N TRP A 24 0.40 7.89 12.72
CA TRP A 24 -0.03 6.51 12.78
C TRP A 24 0.58 5.74 13.97
N GLU A 25 1.79 6.09 14.41
CA GLU A 25 2.35 5.52 15.65
C GLU A 25 1.51 5.96 16.86
N ALA A 26 1.09 7.23 16.92
CA ALA A 26 0.20 7.73 17.95
C ALA A 26 -1.17 7.03 17.91
N ASP A 27 -1.75 6.81 16.73
CA ASP A 27 -3.02 6.10 16.58
C ASP A 27 -2.95 4.65 17.08
N VAL A 28 -1.84 3.94 16.83
CA VAL A 28 -1.63 2.56 17.31
C VAL A 28 -1.46 2.54 18.83
N ILE A 29 -0.76 3.52 19.40
CA ILE A 29 -0.61 3.63 20.86
C ILE A 29 -1.97 3.97 21.50
N GLY A 30 -2.67 4.96 20.97
CA GLY A 30 -4.00 5.36 21.45
C GLY A 30 -5.04 4.24 21.33
N ALA A 31 -5.00 3.45 20.27
CA ALA A 31 -5.86 2.27 20.12
C ALA A 31 -5.69 1.28 21.28
N ARG A 32 -4.45 1.07 21.73
CA ARG A 32 -4.17 0.19 22.87
C ARG A 32 -4.72 0.78 24.17
N GLU A 33 -4.53 2.07 24.39
CA GLU A 33 -5.01 2.78 25.58
C GLU A 33 -6.54 2.75 25.68
N LEU A 34 -7.22 2.78 24.53
CA LEU A 34 -8.67 2.69 24.41
C LEU A 34 -9.21 1.23 24.42
N GLY A 35 -8.35 0.23 24.63
CA GLY A 35 -8.75 -1.19 24.62
C GLY A 35 -9.12 -1.73 23.24
N MET A 36 -8.84 -0.99 22.17
CA MET A 36 -9.03 -1.42 20.79
C MET A 36 -7.83 -2.24 20.29
N SER A 37 -8.02 -2.97 19.18
CA SER A 37 -6.95 -3.76 18.57
C SER A 37 -5.95 -2.86 17.82
N PRO A 38 -4.69 -2.75 18.27
CA PRO A 38 -3.68 -1.91 17.60
C PRO A 38 -3.31 -2.44 16.21
N VAL A 39 -3.47 -3.75 16.00
CA VAL A 39 -3.20 -4.40 14.70
C VAL A 39 -4.23 -3.99 13.65
N ARG A 40 -5.51 -3.84 14.02
CA ARG A 40 -6.54 -3.36 13.09
C ARG A 40 -6.28 -1.93 12.64
N VAL A 41 -5.78 -1.08 13.54
CA VAL A 41 -5.40 0.30 13.21
C VAL A 41 -4.17 0.34 12.28
N ALA A 42 -3.15 -0.47 12.57
CA ALA A 42 -1.99 -0.60 11.69
C ALA A 42 -2.34 -1.12 10.29
N LEU A 43 -3.30 -2.04 10.17
CA LEU A 43 -3.83 -2.48 8.87
C LEU A 43 -4.57 -1.33 8.15
N GLY A 44 -5.28 -0.49 8.87
CA GLY A 44 -5.90 0.72 8.32
C GLY A 44 -4.87 1.67 7.71
N ALA A 45 -3.72 1.86 8.36
CA ALA A 45 -2.61 2.65 7.81
C ALA A 45 -2.07 2.05 6.50
N LEU A 46 -1.93 0.72 6.41
CA LEU A 46 -1.53 0.06 5.16
C LEU A 46 -2.55 0.24 4.03
N VAL A 47 -3.84 0.18 4.33
CA VAL A 47 -4.90 0.48 3.34
C VAL A 47 -4.82 1.94 2.92
N ALA A 48 -4.57 2.86 3.85
CA ALA A 48 -4.40 4.27 3.54
C ALA A 48 -3.26 4.50 2.54
N VAL A 49 -2.12 3.81 2.66
CA VAL A 49 -1.04 3.88 1.67
C VAL A 49 -1.50 3.52 0.25
N VAL A 50 -2.35 2.51 0.10
CA VAL A 50 -2.85 2.06 -1.22
C VAL A 50 -3.85 3.05 -1.81
N VAL A 51 -4.66 3.68 -0.95
CA VAL A 51 -5.75 4.57 -1.38
C VAL A 51 -5.28 6.03 -1.49
N MET A 52 -4.24 6.41 -0.74
CA MET A 52 -3.70 7.76 -0.77
C MET A 52 -3.17 8.03 -2.18
N PRO A 53 -3.69 9.09 -2.84
CA PRO A 53 -3.13 9.51 -4.11
C PRO A 53 -1.71 9.97 -3.82
N SER A 54 -0.72 9.16 -4.19
CA SER A 54 0.65 9.61 -4.03
C SER A 54 0.82 10.84 -4.94
N LYS A 55 1.52 11.85 -4.44
CA LYS A 55 1.76 13.11 -5.17
C LYS A 55 2.45 12.90 -6.54
N GLY A 56 2.83 11.66 -6.89
CA GLY A 56 3.29 11.25 -8.22
C GLY A 56 2.53 10.08 -8.89
N ALA A 57 1.74 9.24 -8.20
CA ALA A 57 1.06 8.09 -8.82
C ALA A 57 -0.31 8.42 -9.41
N VAL A 58 -0.89 9.59 -9.15
CA VAL A 58 -2.01 10.06 -9.98
C VAL A 58 -1.53 10.26 -11.44
N VAL A 59 -0.23 10.50 -11.65
CA VAL A 59 0.37 10.55 -13.00
C VAL A 59 0.83 9.18 -13.51
N ALA A 60 1.15 8.21 -12.62
CA ALA A 60 1.68 6.90 -13.02
C ALA A 60 0.66 5.73 -13.02
N GLY A 61 -0.42 5.81 -12.23
CA GLY A 61 -1.30 4.68 -11.89
C GLY A 61 -2.52 4.50 -12.82
N ILE A 62 -2.93 5.56 -13.51
CA ILE A 62 -3.69 5.43 -14.76
C ILE A 62 -2.70 5.59 -15.92
N GLY A 63 -1.62 4.79 -15.91
CA GLY A 63 -0.68 4.76 -17.02
C GLY A 63 -1.36 4.33 -18.33
N PRO A 64 -0.67 4.41 -19.49
CA PRO A 64 -1.18 4.00 -20.80
C PRO A 64 -1.86 2.62 -20.80
N LEU A 65 -1.39 1.69 -19.95
CA LEU A 65 -2.02 0.38 -19.77
C LEU A 65 -3.42 0.47 -19.15
N GLY A 66 -3.60 1.28 -18.10
CA GLY A 66 -4.92 1.52 -17.50
C GLY A 66 -5.89 2.14 -18.51
N MET A 67 -5.42 3.12 -19.27
CA MET A 67 -6.19 3.73 -20.37
C MET A 67 -6.52 2.73 -21.48
N ALA A 68 -5.56 1.90 -21.90
CA ALA A 68 -5.78 0.87 -22.92
C ALA A 68 -6.77 -0.20 -22.45
N LEU A 69 -6.67 -0.66 -21.20
CA LEU A 69 -7.58 -1.66 -20.63
C LEU A 69 -9.00 -1.10 -20.49
N GLN A 70 -9.13 0.17 -20.11
CA GLN A 70 -10.41 0.87 -20.05
C GLN A 70 -11.01 1.05 -21.46
N HIS A 71 -10.20 1.49 -22.43
CA HIS A 71 -10.62 1.64 -23.83
C HIS A 71 -11.07 0.30 -24.43
N ALA A 72 -10.34 -0.78 -24.15
CA ALA A 72 -10.67 -2.13 -24.58
C ALA A 72 -11.87 -2.76 -23.82
N ARG A 73 -12.49 -2.03 -22.88
CA ARG A 73 -13.58 -2.51 -22.01
C ARG A 73 -13.25 -3.85 -21.34
N THR A 74 -12.02 -3.96 -20.87
CA THR A 74 -11.51 -5.22 -20.32
C THR A 74 -12.30 -5.60 -19.05
N PRO A 75 -12.76 -6.86 -18.92
CA PRO A 75 -13.47 -7.31 -17.72
C PRO A 75 -12.60 -7.15 -16.47
N ARG A 76 -13.21 -6.71 -15.35
CA ARG A 76 -12.51 -6.46 -14.08
C ARG A 76 -11.68 -7.66 -13.60
N GLY A 77 -12.18 -8.88 -13.80
CA GLY A 77 -11.44 -10.10 -13.45
C GLY A 77 -10.14 -10.27 -14.24
N ARG A 78 -10.12 -9.87 -15.51
CA ARG A 78 -8.91 -9.92 -16.36
C ARG A 78 -7.93 -8.81 -15.99
N VAL A 79 -8.42 -7.62 -15.66
CA VAL A 79 -7.58 -6.53 -15.12
C VAL A 79 -6.89 -6.97 -13.83
N LEU A 80 -7.64 -7.63 -12.93
CA LEU A 80 -7.09 -8.17 -11.68
C LEU A 80 -6.02 -9.23 -11.94
N ALA A 81 -6.27 -10.16 -12.85
CA ALA A 81 -5.29 -11.19 -13.21
C ALA A 81 -3.99 -10.58 -13.75
N ILE A 82 -4.09 -9.58 -14.63
CA ILE A 82 -2.92 -8.86 -15.16
C ILE A 82 -2.14 -8.17 -14.04
N ALA A 83 -2.84 -7.52 -13.11
CA ALA A 83 -2.20 -6.87 -11.97
C ALA A 83 -1.44 -7.86 -11.08
N VAL A 84 -2.06 -9.01 -10.77
CA VAL A 84 -1.44 -10.06 -9.96
C VAL A 84 -0.20 -10.65 -10.64
N VAL A 85 -0.29 -11.01 -11.92
CA VAL A 85 0.85 -11.57 -12.66
C VAL A 85 2.00 -10.56 -12.77
N SER A 86 1.68 -9.30 -13.04
CA SER A 86 2.69 -8.22 -13.09
C SER A 86 3.39 -8.05 -11.74
N ALA A 87 2.65 -8.09 -10.63
CA ALA A 87 3.22 -8.02 -9.29
C ALA A 87 4.15 -9.20 -8.98
N LEU A 88 3.75 -10.43 -9.36
CA LEU A 88 4.60 -11.61 -9.20
C LEU A 88 5.90 -11.51 -10.01
N PHE A 89 5.85 -10.98 -11.23
CA PHE A 89 7.04 -10.76 -12.05
C PHE A 89 8.00 -9.74 -11.41
N VAL A 90 7.46 -8.63 -10.89
CA VAL A 90 8.28 -7.63 -10.18
C VAL A 90 8.91 -8.24 -8.93
N LEU A 91 8.15 -8.98 -8.14
CA LEU A 91 8.67 -9.66 -6.94
C LEU A 91 9.73 -10.69 -7.30
N GLY A 92 9.53 -11.48 -8.36
CA GLY A 92 10.51 -12.45 -8.85
C GLY A 92 11.81 -11.77 -9.30
N GLY A 93 11.71 -10.65 -10.02
CA GLY A 93 12.87 -9.84 -10.40
C GLY A 93 13.59 -9.23 -9.20
N LEU A 94 12.85 -8.78 -8.19
CA LEU A 94 13.41 -8.26 -6.95
C LEU A 94 14.21 -9.35 -6.20
N VAL A 95 13.66 -10.57 -6.11
CA VAL A 95 14.36 -11.71 -5.53
C VAL A 95 15.66 -12.00 -6.29
N MET A 96 15.62 -12.03 -7.62
CA MET A 96 16.83 -12.25 -8.43
C MET A 96 17.89 -11.15 -8.26
N LEU A 97 17.49 -9.92 -7.97
CA LEU A 97 18.43 -8.82 -7.77
C LEU A 97 19.20 -8.93 -6.43
N PHE A 98 18.61 -9.57 -5.43
CA PHE A 98 19.15 -9.67 -4.07
C PHE A 98 19.56 -11.08 -3.64
N ALA A 99 19.40 -12.07 -4.53
CA ALA A 99 19.85 -13.45 -4.34
C ALA A 99 21.28 -13.63 -4.89
#